data_AF-A0A9E3XB28-F1
#
_entry.id   AF-A0A9E3XB28-F1
#
_cell.length_a   1.000
_cell.length_b   1.000
_cell.length_c   1.000
_cell.angle_alpha   90.00
_cell.angle_beta   90.00
_cell.angle_gamma   90.00
#
_symmetry.space_group_name_H-M   'P 1'
#
loop_
_entity.id
_entity.type
_entity.pdbx_description
1 polymer ?
#
loop_
_entity_poly.entity_id
_entity_poly.type
_entity_poly.pdbx_seq_one_letter_code
_entity_poly.pdbx_strand_id
1 'polypeptide(L)'
;MSKKMHIYFDPDMPMTAIEVMTPELETVHQAVLAGGDEIEVEVPSAAAFIRLRLPSGKMVALRHSGDLHYRINRNFILGRSGSLRSESAPVRSIGDLRSYNQDRSRGFTGTSSFRLRGLDDILTRPEATADLSELPGGFSVNWSPQVAGEVSDDGAEFRFDPSRSDAPYELVIEGRRKYRIKLPGNVQTAYVRSDAVGSDNIVLSVRIATASTDADTVGGYLMRGDYDSAKMIADWALKAEHMLQMKMSDPYAATVAAYLLLRLERYDLMHNWPRNLAERFPEIADGCIIWAARCTLAGSRDRAEAQRYLEMGIERGLPVYTEGLHLLTQILRRFGDYGREQLTRLGQNTPGVIWSSPFTALTSGWSEDTAPVSLDVAYATAL
;
A
#
# COMPACT_ATOMS: atom_id res chain seq x y z
N MET A 1 -0.19 11.74 31.86
CA MET A 1 1.22 11.68 32.31
C MET A 1 2.00 11.01 31.21
N SER A 2 3.05 11.66 30.68
CA SER A 2 3.94 11.02 29.69
C SER A 2 4.72 9.87 30.35
N LYS A 3 5.04 8.85 29.56
CA LYS A 3 5.89 7.71 29.93
C LYS A 3 7.11 7.68 29.03
N LYS A 4 8.19 7.03 29.45
CA LYS A 4 9.43 6.91 28.66
C LYS A 4 9.52 5.52 28.05
N MET A 5 9.74 5.46 26.74
CA MET A 5 10.01 4.25 25.96
C MET A 5 11.48 4.18 25.60
N HIS A 6 12.14 3.10 25.99
CA HIS A 6 13.55 2.84 25.70
C HIS A 6 13.64 1.82 24.57
N ILE A 7 14.39 2.15 23.53
CA ILE A 7 14.54 1.33 22.33
C ILE A 7 16.02 1.10 22.10
N TYR A 8 16.44 -0.16 22.15
CA TYR A 8 17.82 -0.59 21.93
C TYR A 8 17.89 -1.56 20.75
N PHE A 9 18.80 -1.30 19.81
CA PHE A 9 19.10 -2.21 18.72
C PHE A 9 20.33 -3.04 19.08
N ASP A 10 20.21 -4.37 19.00
CA ASP A 10 21.37 -5.25 19.13
C ASP A 10 22.39 -4.93 18.01
N PRO A 11 23.70 -5.16 18.22
CA PRO A 11 24.74 -4.85 17.23
C PRO A 11 24.56 -5.53 15.85
N ASP A 12 23.77 -6.60 15.77
CA ASP A 12 23.47 -7.34 14.54
C ASP A 12 22.34 -6.72 13.70
N MET A 13 21.70 -5.66 14.20
CA MET A 13 20.63 -4.97 13.52
C MET A 13 21.16 -4.11 12.35
N PRO A 14 20.53 -4.19 11.17
CA PRO A 14 20.84 -3.26 10.11
C PRO A 14 20.27 -1.87 10.43
N MET A 15 20.81 -0.85 9.77
CA MET A 15 20.25 0.50 9.80
C MET A 15 18.76 0.46 9.42
N THR A 16 17.90 0.86 10.35
CA THR A 16 16.44 0.71 10.22
C THR A 16 15.77 2.01 10.66
N ALA A 17 14.82 2.50 9.86
CA ALA A 17 14.00 3.62 10.29
C ALA A 17 12.93 3.13 11.28
N ILE A 18 12.77 3.86 12.37
CA ILE A 18 11.80 3.57 13.43
C ILE A 18 10.76 4.68 13.49
N GLU A 19 9.51 4.28 13.74
CA GLU A 19 8.40 5.18 14.04
C GLU A 19 7.77 4.72 15.35
N VAL A 20 7.76 5.58 16.36
CA VAL A 20 7.03 5.34 17.61
C VAL A 20 5.63 5.92 17.46
N MET A 21 4.63 5.07 17.62
CA MET A 21 3.23 5.41 17.37
C MET A 21 2.37 5.30 18.62
N THR A 22 1.39 6.18 18.76
CA THR A 22 0.31 6.02 19.75
C THR A 22 -0.63 4.86 19.35
N PRO A 23 -1.47 4.36 20.28
CA PRO A 23 -2.54 3.42 19.94
C PRO A 23 -3.48 3.95 18.85
N GLU A 24 -3.64 5.27 18.79
CA GLU A 24 -4.44 6.00 17.79
C GLU A 24 -3.69 6.22 16.46
N LEU A 25 -2.51 5.63 16.29
CA LEU A 25 -1.65 5.71 15.09
C LEU A 25 -1.08 7.10 14.80
N GLU A 26 -0.97 7.95 15.81
CA GLU A 26 -0.24 9.21 15.66
C GLU A 26 1.26 8.95 15.86
N THR A 27 2.07 9.48 14.95
CA THR A 27 3.52 9.36 15.06
C THR A 27 4.02 10.32 16.14
N VAL A 28 4.57 9.76 17.21
CA VAL A 28 5.15 10.50 18.34
C VAL A 28 6.61 10.84 18.07
N HIS A 29 7.33 9.91 17.44
CA HIS A 29 8.76 10.06 17.18
C HIS A 29 9.18 9.27 15.95
N GLN A 30 10.16 9.79 15.20
CA GLN A 30 10.81 9.09 14.10
C GLN A 30 12.32 9.24 14.22
N ALA A 31 13.04 8.14 14.01
CA ALA A 31 14.50 8.12 14.01
C ALA A 31 15.02 7.04 13.06
N VAL A 32 16.32 7.09 12.74
CA VAL A 32 17.02 5.99 12.07
C VAL A 32 18.05 5.48 13.07
N LEU A 33 18.02 4.18 13.36
CA LEU A 33 18.94 3.54 14.30
C LEU A 33 19.79 2.49 13.58
N ALA A 34 21.09 2.45 13.88
CA ALA A 34 22.01 1.40 13.51
C ALA A 34 22.13 0.35 14.63
N GLY A 35 22.74 -0.80 14.34
CA GLY A 35 23.02 -1.82 15.35
C GLY A 35 23.91 -1.26 16.47
N GLY A 36 23.47 -1.43 17.72
CA GLY A 36 24.12 -0.89 18.91
C GLY A 36 23.56 0.45 19.40
N ASP A 37 22.72 1.12 18.61
CA ASP A 37 22.12 2.39 19.01
C ASP A 37 21.01 2.21 20.06
N GLU A 38 20.85 3.24 20.90
CA GLU A 38 19.77 3.36 21.89
C GLU A 38 19.10 4.72 21.76
N ILE A 39 17.77 4.75 21.96
CA ILE A 39 17.00 5.99 22.06
C ILE A 39 15.92 5.89 23.14
N GLU A 40 15.67 7.01 23.81
CA GLU A 40 14.57 7.18 24.76
C GLU A 40 13.55 8.16 24.16
N VAL A 41 12.27 7.78 24.18
CA VAL A 41 11.17 8.55 23.58
C VAL A 41 10.06 8.72 24.60
N GLU A 42 9.58 9.96 24.78
CA GLU A 42 8.37 10.20 25.58
C GLU A 42 7.12 9.81 24.80
N VAL A 43 6.28 8.96 25.39
CA VAL A 43 5.02 8.48 24.81
C VAL A 43 3.83 8.80 25.71
N PRO A 44 2.65 9.11 25.13
CA PRO A 44 1.47 9.47 25.92
C PRO A 44 0.81 8.27 26.62
N SER A 45 1.10 7.05 26.17
CA SER A 45 0.47 5.80 26.64
C SER A 45 1.46 4.65 26.69
N ALA A 46 1.25 3.70 27.61
CA ALA A 46 2.00 2.43 27.65
C ALA A 46 1.56 1.42 26.58
N ALA A 47 0.52 1.76 25.81
CA ALA A 47 0.11 1.00 24.63
C ALA A 47 0.72 1.53 23.33
N ALA A 48 1.63 2.52 23.41
CA ALA A 48 2.43 2.93 22.27
C ALA A 48 3.26 1.76 21.72
N PHE A 49 3.52 1.76 20.43
CA PHE A 49 4.22 0.68 19.76
C PHE A 49 5.19 1.20 18.71
N ILE A 50 6.10 0.35 18.24
CA ILE A 50 7.16 0.73 17.29
C ILE A 50 6.86 0.12 15.93
N ARG A 51 6.98 0.89 14.85
CA ARG A 51 7.09 0.37 13.48
C ARG A 51 8.53 0.51 13.01
N LEU A 52 9.05 -0.58 12.47
CA LEU A 52 10.39 -0.68 11.89
C LEU A 52 10.27 -0.77 10.38
N ARG A 53 10.99 0.06 9.64
CA ARG A 53 11.17 -0.05 8.19
C ARG A 53 12.57 -0.60 7.91
N LEU A 54 12.64 -1.89 7.63
CA LEU A 54 13.89 -2.58 7.33
C LEU A 54 14.46 -2.13 5.98
N PRO A 55 15.78 -2.28 5.73
CA PRO A 55 16.37 -2.00 4.42
C PRO A 55 15.73 -2.79 3.26
N SER A 56 15.12 -3.93 3.56
CA SER A 56 14.37 -4.72 2.57
C SER A 56 13.03 -4.08 2.16
N GLY A 57 12.64 -2.95 2.75
CA GLY A 57 11.33 -2.32 2.60
C GLY A 57 10.23 -2.98 3.45
N LYS A 58 10.51 -4.12 4.10
CA LYS A 58 9.56 -4.79 4.98
C LYS A 58 9.30 -3.92 6.22
N MET A 59 8.02 -3.66 6.47
CA MET A 59 7.54 -3.03 7.69
C MET A 59 7.29 -4.09 8.77
N VAL A 60 7.73 -3.84 10.00
CA VAL A 60 7.50 -4.71 11.16
C VAL A 60 6.95 -3.88 12.31
N ALA A 61 5.76 -4.23 12.82
CA ALA A 61 5.17 -3.57 13.97
C ALA A 61 5.44 -4.39 15.25
N LEU A 62 6.00 -3.74 16.27
CA LEU A 62 6.35 -4.33 17.55
C LEU A 62 5.42 -3.80 18.64
N ARG A 63 4.41 -4.61 19.00
CA ARG A 63 3.45 -4.29 20.06
C ARG A 63 3.82 -5.05 21.31
N HIS A 64 4.07 -4.36 22.42
CA HIS A 64 4.18 -4.96 23.75
C HIS A 64 3.23 -4.20 24.67
N SER A 65 2.26 -4.90 25.25
CA SER A 65 1.31 -4.27 26.17
C SER A 65 2.00 -4.03 27.52
N GLY A 66 2.30 -2.76 27.82
CA GLY A 66 2.78 -2.34 29.15
C GLY A 66 4.29 -2.39 29.37
N ASP A 67 5.06 -3.04 28.50
CA ASP A 67 6.52 -2.98 28.51
C ASP A 67 7.00 -1.90 27.54
N LEU A 68 7.69 -0.89 28.08
CA LEU A 68 8.24 0.23 27.32
C LEU A 68 9.75 0.07 27.08
N HIS A 69 10.31 -1.11 27.35
CA HIS A 69 11.71 -1.45 27.06
C HIS A 69 11.79 -2.42 25.88
N TYR A 70 12.13 -1.89 24.72
CA TYR A 70 12.28 -2.67 23.50
C TYR A 70 13.74 -2.95 23.23
N ARG A 71 14.11 -4.22 23.26
CA ARG A 71 15.40 -4.68 22.76
C ARG A 71 15.20 -5.48 21.49
N ILE A 72 15.65 -4.91 20.38
CA ILE A 72 15.33 -5.37 19.04
C ILE A 72 16.58 -5.99 18.44
N ASN A 73 16.47 -7.25 18.04
CA ASN A 73 17.55 -7.97 17.37
C ASN A 73 17.09 -8.62 16.09
N ARG A 74 18.05 -9.03 15.27
CA ARG A 74 17.75 -9.57 13.94
C ARG A 74 16.90 -10.84 14.03
N ASN A 75 17.16 -11.70 15.02
CA ASN A 75 16.42 -12.95 15.20
C ASN A 75 14.95 -12.72 15.55
N PHE A 76 14.66 -11.72 16.36
CA PHE A 76 13.32 -11.30 16.75
C PHE A 76 12.51 -10.84 15.53
N ILE A 77 13.12 -10.04 14.66
CA ILE A 77 12.51 -9.55 13.41
C ILE A 77 12.28 -10.68 12.39
N LEU A 78 13.18 -11.67 12.38
CA LEU A 78 13.09 -12.84 11.51
C LEU A 78 12.20 -13.97 12.08
N GLY A 79 11.58 -13.77 13.25
CA GLY A 79 10.59 -14.69 13.81
C GLY A 79 11.16 -15.93 14.51
N ARG A 80 12.40 -15.87 15.01
CA ARG A 80 12.97 -16.91 15.89
C ARG A 80 12.94 -16.46 17.34
N SER A 81 11.91 -16.88 18.08
CA SER A 81 11.71 -16.56 19.50
C SER A 81 12.89 -17.00 20.37
N GLY A 82 13.59 -16.05 20.98
CA GLY A 82 14.60 -16.29 22.02
C GLY A 82 14.52 -15.19 23.09
N SER A 83 14.43 -15.58 24.36
CA SER A 83 14.25 -14.68 25.51
C SER A 83 15.50 -13.82 25.79
N LEU A 84 15.30 -12.56 26.18
CA LEU A 84 16.35 -11.55 26.38
C LEU A 84 16.88 -11.48 27.82
N ARG A 85 18.20 -11.26 27.98
CA ARG A 85 18.91 -10.88 29.22
C ARG A 85 19.64 -9.54 29.01
N SER A 86 19.57 -8.63 29.99
CA SER A 86 20.05 -7.23 29.97
C SER A 86 21.46 -7.07 30.58
N GLU A 87 22.33 -6.20 30.01
CA GLU A 87 23.40 -5.43 30.69
C GLU A 87 24.02 -4.34 29.77
N SER A 88 24.83 -3.42 30.34
CA SER A 88 24.84 -1.94 30.20
C SER A 88 25.96 -1.18 29.41
N ALA A 89 25.59 -0.02 28.81
CA ALA A 89 26.22 1.35 28.74
C ALA A 89 27.48 1.67 27.84
N PRO A 90 27.85 2.97 27.55
CA PRO A 90 27.33 3.78 26.42
C PRO A 90 28.39 4.63 25.62
N VAL A 91 28.11 5.09 24.38
CA VAL A 91 28.79 6.23 23.71
C VAL A 91 27.84 6.99 22.75
N ARG A 92 27.98 8.34 22.67
CA ARG A 92 27.16 9.38 21.99
C ARG A 92 27.61 9.65 20.51
N SER A 93 27.08 10.66 19.82
CA SER A 93 25.87 10.73 18.95
C SER A 93 26.26 11.52 17.67
N ILE A 94 25.49 11.40 16.58
CA ILE A 94 25.57 12.28 15.38
C ILE A 94 24.13 12.65 15.00
N GLY A 95 23.49 13.46 15.84
CA GLY A 95 22.16 14.01 15.57
C GLY A 95 22.29 15.41 15.04
N ASP A 96 22.12 15.58 13.72
CA ASP A 96 21.76 16.83 13.06
C ASP A 96 21.45 16.50 11.60
N LEU A 97 20.18 16.67 11.20
CA LEU A 97 19.65 16.85 9.82
C LEU A 97 18.31 16.09 9.65
N ARG A 98 17.19 16.82 9.77
CA ARG A 98 16.07 16.87 8.77
C ARG A 98 14.74 17.31 9.40
N SER A 99 14.41 18.58 9.19
CA SER A 99 13.08 19.17 9.30
C SER A 99 12.74 19.77 7.93
N TYR A 100 11.95 19.07 7.10
CA TYR A 100 11.54 19.59 5.78
C TYR A 100 10.11 19.20 5.33
N ASN A 101 9.35 18.41 6.09
CA ASN A 101 8.00 17.96 5.68
C ASN A 101 6.82 18.61 6.44
N GLN A 102 7.04 19.68 7.22
CA GLN A 102 5.94 20.33 7.97
C GLN A 102 5.56 21.76 7.49
N ASP A 103 6.28 22.37 6.55
CA ASP A 103 6.10 23.80 6.25
C ASP A 103 5.27 24.14 4.99
N ARG A 104 4.48 23.20 4.44
CA ARG A 104 3.58 23.51 3.30
C ARG A 104 2.08 23.55 3.60
N SER A 105 1.66 23.38 4.86
CA SER A 105 0.24 23.40 5.26
C SER A 105 -0.22 24.71 5.95
N ARG A 106 0.53 25.81 5.84
CA ARG A 106 0.07 27.14 6.26
C ARG A 106 0.04 28.12 5.09
N GLY A 107 -1.09 28.18 4.39
CA GLY A 107 -1.29 29.27 3.43
C GLY A 107 -2.50 29.12 2.51
N PHE A 108 -3.72 28.88 3.03
CA PHE A 108 -4.92 29.23 2.25
C PHE A 108 -6.18 29.41 3.12
N THR A 109 -6.18 30.43 3.97
CA THR A 109 -7.43 31.02 4.50
C THR A 109 -7.28 32.53 4.52
N GLY A 110 -7.70 33.19 3.45
CA GLY A 110 -7.67 34.64 3.32
C GLY A 110 -8.59 35.13 2.23
N THR A 111 -9.86 35.32 2.55
CA THR A 111 -10.81 36.12 1.76
C THR A 111 -10.33 37.57 1.73
N SER A 112 -9.75 38.00 0.62
CA SER A 112 -9.60 39.42 0.30
C SER A 112 -9.88 39.67 -1.17
N SER A 113 -10.96 40.40 -1.42
CA SER A 113 -11.34 40.96 -2.71
C SER A 113 -10.23 41.87 -3.25
N PHE A 114 -9.63 41.50 -4.38
CA PHE A 114 -8.82 42.40 -5.20
C PHE A 114 -9.41 42.52 -6.60
N ARG A 115 -9.60 43.78 -7.02
CA ARG A 115 -10.20 44.18 -8.30
C ARG A 115 -9.25 43.91 -9.48
N LEU A 116 -9.88 43.52 -10.58
CA LEU A 116 -9.34 43.43 -11.94
C LEU A 116 -8.52 44.66 -12.39
N ARG A 117 -7.36 44.40 -12.98
CA ARG A 117 -6.78 45.17 -14.10
C ARG A 117 -5.76 44.30 -14.85
N GLY A 118 -5.98 44.11 -16.15
CA GLY A 118 -5.00 43.58 -17.10
C GLY A 118 -5.28 42.14 -17.55
N LEU A 119 -6.28 41.98 -18.40
CA LEU A 119 -6.37 40.86 -19.34
C LEU A 119 -5.66 41.28 -20.64
N ASP A 120 -5.22 40.27 -21.39
CA ASP A 120 -4.73 40.31 -22.78
C ASP A 120 -3.20 40.29 -22.94
N ASP A 121 -2.54 39.29 -22.34
CA ASP A 121 -1.48 38.51 -23.02
C ASP A 121 -1.15 37.28 -22.15
N ILE A 122 -0.76 36.16 -22.78
CA ILE A 122 -0.54 34.81 -22.21
C ILE A 122 -1.81 33.93 -22.15
N LEU A 123 -2.45 33.73 -23.30
CA LEU A 123 -3.30 32.56 -23.58
C LEU A 123 -2.74 31.79 -24.77
N THR A 124 -1.62 31.13 -24.52
CA THR A 124 -1.16 29.94 -25.26
C THR A 124 -0.19 29.23 -24.33
N ARG A 125 -0.72 28.42 -23.40
CA ARG A 125 0.08 27.30 -22.88
C ARG A 125 0.44 26.48 -24.12
N PRO A 126 1.73 26.29 -24.45
CA PRO A 126 2.07 25.39 -25.53
C PRO A 126 1.49 24.02 -25.16
N GLU A 127 0.64 23.47 -26.03
CA GLU A 127 0.40 22.02 -26.11
C GLU A 127 1.73 21.38 -26.54
N ALA A 128 2.74 21.48 -25.69
CA ALA A 128 3.92 20.68 -25.80
C ALA A 128 3.50 19.29 -25.31
N THR A 129 2.97 18.48 -26.22
CA THR A 129 3.08 17.02 -26.19
C THR A 129 4.56 16.65 -26.34
N ALA A 130 5.41 17.18 -25.46
CA ALA A 130 6.74 16.70 -25.30
C ALA A 130 6.59 15.27 -24.76
N ASP A 131 7.35 14.37 -25.38
CA ASP A 131 7.49 12.95 -25.04
C ASP A 131 8.19 12.82 -23.66
N LEU A 132 7.56 13.41 -22.64
CA LEU A 132 8.01 13.48 -21.26
C LEU A 132 7.67 12.14 -20.62
N SER A 133 8.44 11.12 -20.98
CA SER A 133 8.29 9.79 -20.41
C SER A 133 9.31 9.50 -19.33
N GLU A 134 10.42 10.27 -19.21
CA GLU A 134 11.54 9.90 -18.34
C GLU A 134 11.63 10.64 -16.99
N LEU A 135 11.66 9.87 -15.90
CA LEU A 135 12.01 10.29 -14.54
C LEU A 135 13.54 10.32 -14.33
N PRO A 136 14.03 11.01 -13.29
CA PRO A 136 15.41 10.89 -12.84
C PRO A 136 15.81 9.43 -12.62
N GLY A 137 16.99 9.07 -13.15
CA GLY A 137 17.46 7.68 -13.18
C GLY A 137 17.10 6.91 -14.44
N GLY A 138 16.50 7.57 -15.45
CA GLY A 138 16.19 6.96 -16.75
C GLY A 138 15.02 5.98 -16.67
N PHE A 139 14.01 6.28 -15.85
CA PHE A 139 12.80 5.47 -15.78
C PHE A 139 11.72 6.07 -16.64
N SER A 140 11.22 5.30 -17.60
CA SER A 140 10.02 5.63 -18.35
C SER A 140 8.75 5.26 -17.60
N VAL A 141 7.70 6.08 -17.69
CA VAL A 141 6.38 5.80 -17.10
C VAL A 141 5.32 5.73 -18.20
N ASN A 142 4.66 4.59 -18.33
CA ASN A 142 3.67 4.31 -19.38
C ASN A 142 2.36 3.79 -18.78
N TRP A 143 1.23 4.13 -19.39
CA TRP A 143 -0.09 3.67 -18.97
C TRP A 143 -0.80 2.92 -20.11
N SER A 144 -1.61 1.93 -19.74
CA SER A 144 -2.57 1.28 -20.63
C SER A 144 -3.96 1.26 -19.97
N PRO A 145 -4.99 1.92 -20.56
CA PRO A 145 -4.92 2.83 -21.71
C PRO A 145 -4.05 4.07 -21.42
N GLN A 146 -3.66 4.79 -22.46
CA GLN A 146 -2.74 5.94 -22.34
C GLN A 146 -3.36 7.07 -21.52
N VAL A 147 -2.58 7.63 -20.59
CA VAL A 147 -2.94 8.74 -19.71
C VAL A 147 -1.88 9.82 -19.84
N ALA A 148 -2.28 11.07 -20.08
CA ALA A 148 -1.36 12.19 -20.10
C ALA A 148 -0.89 12.52 -18.67
N GLY A 149 0.40 12.82 -18.52
CA GLY A 149 1.01 13.22 -17.26
C GLY A 149 1.54 14.64 -17.31
N GLU A 150 1.59 15.29 -16.15
CA GLU A 150 2.30 16.55 -15.92
C GLU A 150 3.56 16.26 -15.09
N VAL A 151 4.67 16.90 -15.45
CA VAL A 151 5.94 16.80 -14.70
C VAL A 151 5.99 17.92 -13.67
N SER A 152 6.44 17.63 -12.45
CA SER A 152 6.73 18.64 -11.43
C SER A 152 7.85 19.60 -11.86
N ASP A 153 7.89 20.80 -11.28
CA ASP A 153 8.91 21.81 -11.61
C ASP A 153 10.35 21.31 -11.38
N ASP A 154 10.54 20.39 -10.42
CA ASP A 154 11.83 19.77 -10.11
C ASP A 154 12.18 18.56 -11.01
N GLY A 155 11.27 18.16 -11.90
CA GLY A 155 11.44 17.02 -12.79
C GLY A 155 11.41 15.65 -12.11
N ALA A 156 11.20 15.59 -10.79
CA ALA A 156 11.33 14.35 -10.02
C ALA A 156 10.04 13.55 -9.87
N GLU A 157 8.90 14.14 -10.23
CA GLU A 157 7.57 13.56 -10.05
C GLU A 157 6.72 13.76 -11.31
N PHE A 158 6.03 12.70 -11.71
CA PHE A 158 4.92 12.76 -12.64
C PHE A 158 3.61 12.72 -11.87
N ARG A 159 2.69 13.61 -12.24
CA ARG A 159 1.29 13.58 -11.84
C ARG A 159 0.44 13.15 -13.03
N PHE A 160 -0.48 12.22 -12.80
CA PHE A 160 -1.45 11.77 -13.78
C PHE A 160 -2.85 11.95 -13.21
N ASP A 161 -3.79 12.43 -14.02
CA ASP A 161 -5.20 12.55 -13.66
C ASP A 161 -6.05 11.77 -14.70
N PRO A 162 -6.09 10.42 -14.60
CA PRO A 162 -6.82 9.59 -15.56
C PRO A 162 -8.32 9.85 -15.51
N SER A 163 -8.97 9.77 -16.67
CA SER A 163 -10.43 9.68 -16.74
C SER A 163 -10.93 8.41 -16.06
N ARG A 164 -12.19 8.39 -15.63
CA ARG A 164 -12.78 7.16 -15.10
C ARG A 164 -12.92 6.10 -16.20
N SER A 165 -12.61 4.84 -15.87
CA SER A 165 -12.70 3.67 -16.75
C SER A 165 -13.43 2.52 -16.04
N ASP A 166 -14.18 1.72 -16.80
CA ASP A 166 -14.77 0.47 -16.30
C ASP A 166 -13.71 -0.62 -16.17
N ALA A 167 -12.71 -0.64 -17.07
CA ALA A 167 -11.59 -1.56 -17.04
C ALA A 167 -10.44 -1.02 -16.15
N PRO A 168 -9.65 -1.92 -15.50
CA PRO A 168 -8.48 -1.51 -14.73
C PRO A 168 -7.41 -0.87 -15.62
N TYR A 169 -6.63 0.03 -15.04
CA TYR A 169 -5.43 0.57 -15.66
C TYR A 169 -4.23 -0.36 -15.42
N GLU A 170 -3.26 -0.34 -16.32
CA GLU A 170 -1.93 -0.89 -16.10
C GLU A 170 -0.90 0.25 -16.18
N LEU A 171 -0.21 0.51 -15.06
CA LEU A 171 0.91 1.42 -14.96
C LEU A 171 2.22 0.62 -15.09
N VAL A 172 3.03 0.97 -16.07
CA VAL A 172 4.32 0.35 -16.37
C VAL A 172 5.44 1.35 -16.13
N ILE A 173 6.32 1.05 -15.18
CA ILE A 173 7.53 1.84 -14.93
C ILE A 173 8.72 1.02 -15.40
N GLU A 174 9.45 1.53 -16.39
CA GLU A 174 10.52 0.79 -17.07
C GLU A 174 11.83 1.58 -17.06
N GLY A 175 12.84 1.03 -16.42
CA GLY A 175 14.22 1.53 -16.45
C GLY A 175 15.16 0.35 -16.25
N ARG A 176 15.96 0.36 -15.18
CA ARG A 176 16.81 -0.79 -14.80
C ARG A 176 16.03 -2.06 -14.47
N ARG A 177 14.78 -1.89 -14.05
CA ARG A 177 13.79 -2.94 -13.81
C ARG A 177 12.48 -2.52 -14.44
N LYS A 178 11.64 -3.50 -14.75
CA LYS A 178 10.28 -3.26 -15.20
C LYS A 178 9.31 -3.56 -14.07
N TYR A 179 8.49 -2.59 -13.73
CA TYR A 179 7.40 -2.72 -12.77
C TYR A 179 6.08 -2.60 -13.51
N ARG A 180 5.14 -3.50 -13.22
CA ARG A 180 3.76 -3.43 -13.72
C ARG A 180 2.81 -3.38 -12.54
N ILE A 181 1.96 -2.37 -12.49
CA ILE A 181 1.02 -2.15 -11.39
C ILE A 181 -0.38 -2.09 -11.99
N LYS A 182 -1.24 -3.01 -11.60
CA LYS A 182 -2.68 -2.90 -11.91
C LYS A 182 -3.30 -1.85 -11.02
N LEU A 183 -4.03 -0.91 -11.58
CA LEU A 183 -4.67 0.18 -10.85
C LEU A 183 -6.17 0.17 -11.11
N PRO A 184 -7.00 0.60 -10.16
CA PRO A 184 -8.44 0.58 -10.34
C PRO A 184 -8.88 1.61 -11.39
N GLY A 185 -9.94 1.32 -12.15
CA GLY A 185 -10.48 2.22 -13.17
C GLY A 185 -11.06 3.53 -12.62
N ASN A 186 -11.18 3.66 -11.28
CA ASN A 186 -11.63 4.87 -10.60
C ASN A 186 -10.48 5.69 -9.97
N VAL A 187 -9.21 5.48 -10.38
CA VAL A 187 -8.11 6.39 -10.01
C VAL A 187 -8.51 7.81 -10.40
N GLN A 188 -8.37 8.76 -9.48
CA GLN A 188 -8.52 10.20 -9.73
C GLN A 188 -7.17 10.84 -10.01
N THR A 189 -6.18 10.53 -9.18
CA THR A 189 -4.84 11.08 -9.31
C THR A 189 -3.81 10.02 -8.97
N ALA A 190 -2.73 9.96 -9.74
CA ALA A 190 -1.58 9.12 -9.47
C ALA A 190 -0.30 9.96 -9.53
N TYR A 191 0.56 9.80 -8.53
CA TYR A 191 1.89 10.40 -8.49
C TYR A 191 2.93 9.29 -8.63
N VAL A 192 3.91 9.49 -9.51
CA VAL A 192 5.07 8.61 -9.66
C VAL A 192 6.32 9.46 -9.48
N ARG A 193 7.08 9.17 -8.43
CA ARG A 193 8.25 9.95 -8.04
C ARG A 193 9.49 9.05 -7.94
N SER A 194 10.64 9.58 -8.33
CA SER A 194 11.94 8.92 -8.20
C SER A 194 12.83 9.72 -7.25
N ASP A 195 13.23 9.11 -6.14
CA ASP A 195 14.14 9.73 -5.16
C ASP A 195 15.44 8.92 -5.07
N ALA A 196 16.58 9.62 -5.21
CA ALA A 196 17.88 9.03 -4.94
C ALA A 196 18.12 8.95 -3.41
N VAL A 197 18.49 7.76 -2.92
CA VAL A 197 18.75 7.51 -1.49
C VAL A 197 20.17 6.94 -1.33
N GLY A 198 21.10 7.81 -0.94
CA GLY A 198 22.53 7.47 -0.88
C GLY A 198 23.20 7.65 -2.23
N SER A 199 24.34 6.97 -2.46
CA SER A 199 25.11 7.11 -3.71
C SER A 199 24.46 6.42 -4.91
N ASP A 200 23.76 5.30 -4.70
CA ASP A 200 23.35 4.42 -5.79
C ASP A 200 21.93 3.85 -5.71
N ASN A 201 21.20 4.05 -4.61
CA ASN A 201 19.86 3.47 -4.48
C ASN A 201 18.80 4.45 -4.97
N ILE A 202 17.78 3.91 -5.65
CA ILE A 202 16.64 4.70 -6.11
C ILE A 202 15.38 4.14 -5.48
N VAL A 203 14.57 5.02 -4.91
CA VAL A 203 13.23 4.72 -4.42
C VAL A 203 12.23 5.26 -5.42
N LEU A 204 11.45 4.36 -6.01
CA LEU A 204 10.29 4.71 -6.81
C LEU A 204 9.05 4.73 -5.91
N SER A 205 8.45 5.89 -5.73
CA SER A 205 7.23 6.06 -4.95
C SER A 205 6.03 6.25 -5.88
N VAL A 206 5.02 5.41 -5.72
CA VAL A 206 3.73 5.53 -6.41
C VAL A 206 2.65 5.83 -5.38
N ARG A 207 1.91 6.94 -5.56
CA ARG A 207 0.80 7.35 -4.68
C ARG A 207 -0.48 7.47 -5.48
N ILE A 208 -1.53 6.79 -5.04
CA ILE A 208 -2.80 6.68 -5.76
C ILE A 208 -3.94 7.23 -4.91
N ALA A 209 -4.68 8.21 -5.44
CA ALA A 209 -5.98 8.63 -4.92
C ALA A 209 -7.08 8.10 -5.83
N THR A 210 -8.13 7.50 -5.28
CA THR A 210 -9.30 7.06 -6.04
C THR A 210 -10.49 8.00 -5.82
N ALA A 211 -11.55 7.82 -6.60
CA ALA A 211 -12.79 8.57 -6.43
C ALA A 211 -13.51 8.32 -5.10
N SER A 212 -13.10 7.30 -4.33
CA SER A 212 -13.68 6.97 -3.04
C SER A 212 -12.62 7.05 -1.94
N THR A 213 -12.61 8.16 -1.22
CA THR A 213 -11.74 8.37 -0.03
C THR A 213 -11.97 7.30 1.04
N ASP A 214 -13.19 6.79 1.13
CA ASP A 214 -13.56 5.68 2.01
C ASP A 214 -12.90 4.38 1.60
N ALA A 215 -12.89 4.07 0.29
CA ALA A 215 -12.18 2.91 -0.23
C ALA A 215 -10.66 3.05 -0.04
N ASP A 216 -10.10 4.24 -0.23
CA ASP A 216 -8.67 4.49 0.01
C ASP A 216 -8.30 4.26 1.48
N THR A 217 -9.15 4.73 2.40
CA THR A 217 -8.98 4.54 3.84
C THR A 217 -9.04 3.06 4.21
N VAL A 218 -10.05 2.34 3.73
CA VAL A 218 -10.20 0.89 3.97
C VAL A 218 -9.04 0.11 3.36
N GLY A 219 -8.64 0.43 2.13
CA GLY A 219 -7.49 -0.18 1.46
C GLY A 219 -6.19 0.03 2.25
N GLY A 220 -6.01 1.24 2.81
CA GLY A 220 -4.91 1.55 3.72
C GLY A 220 -4.90 0.69 4.99
N TYR A 221 -6.06 0.41 5.59
CA TYR A 221 -6.16 -0.50 6.74
C TYR A 221 -5.83 -1.94 6.36
N LEU A 222 -6.39 -2.43 5.24
CA LEU A 222 -6.13 -3.79 4.74
C LEU A 222 -4.63 -4.03 4.51
N MET A 223 -3.95 -3.07 3.88
CA MET A 223 -2.50 -3.11 3.65
C MET A 223 -1.68 -3.20 4.93
N ARG A 224 -2.05 -2.42 5.95
CA ARG A 224 -1.30 -2.39 7.22
C ARG A 224 -1.56 -3.62 8.07
N GLY A 225 -2.53 -4.46 7.71
CA GLY A 225 -3.00 -5.57 8.53
C GLY A 225 -3.62 -5.08 9.84
N ASP A 226 -4.07 -3.83 9.89
CA ASP A 226 -4.55 -3.16 11.10
C ASP A 226 -6.05 -3.45 11.31
N TYR A 227 -6.36 -4.75 11.37
CA TYR A 227 -7.73 -5.23 11.46
C TYR A 227 -8.35 -4.97 12.82
N ASP A 228 -7.54 -4.88 13.88
CA ASP A 228 -8.03 -4.58 15.23
C ASP A 228 -8.64 -3.17 15.27
N SER A 229 -7.97 -2.19 14.64
CA SER A 229 -8.50 -0.83 14.50
C SER A 229 -9.80 -0.81 13.68
N ALA A 230 -9.85 -1.56 12.58
CA ALA A 230 -11.06 -1.67 11.77
C ALA A 230 -12.21 -2.40 12.50
N LYS A 231 -11.91 -3.42 13.30
CA LYS A 231 -12.88 -4.22 14.07
C LYS A 231 -13.44 -3.45 15.26
N MET A 232 -12.64 -2.58 15.87
CA MET A 232 -13.08 -1.73 16.98
C MET A 232 -14.10 -0.67 16.55
N ILE A 233 -14.15 -0.34 15.27
CA ILE A 233 -15.06 0.67 14.72
C ILE A 233 -16.16 -0.07 13.95
N ALA A 234 -17.27 -0.39 14.64
CA ALA A 234 -18.44 -1.06 14.04
C ALA A 234 -18.94 -0.35 12.77
N ASP A 235 -18.75 0.97 12.68
CA ASP A 235 -19.15 1.80 11.55
C ASP A 235 -18.44 1.41 10.25
N TRP A 236 -17.21 0.88 10.30
CA TRP A 236 -16.51 0.46 9.07
C TRP A 236 -17.14 -0.76 8.41
N ALA A 237 -17.71 -1.69 9.17
CA ALA A 237 -18.42 -2.82 8.61
C ALA A 237 -19.71 -2.39 7.89
N LEU A 238 -20.48 -1.48 8.48
CA LEU A 238 -21.70 -0.93 7.87
C LEU A 238 -21.37 -0.06 6.64
N LYS A 239 -20.27 0.70 6.72
CA LYS A 239 -19.79 1.50 5.59
C LYS A 239 -19.31 0.63 4.44
N ALA A 240 -18.63 -0.48 4.73
CA ALA A 240 -18.25 -1.46 3.74
C ALA A 240 -19.46 -2.18 3.12
N GLU A 241 -20.48 -2.52 3.92
CA GLU A 241 -21.75 -3.03 3.42
C GLU A 241 -22.37 -2.04 2.41
N HIS A 242 -22.47 -0.75 2.77
CA HIS A 242 -23.00 0.28 1.89
C HIS A 242 -22.17 0.45 0.60
N MET A 243 -20.83 0.46 0.68
CA MET A 243 -19.97 0.49 -0.50
C MET A 243 -20.21 -0.72 -1.42
N LEU A 244 -20.34 -1.91 -0.86
CA LEU A 244 -20.63 -3.14 -1.62
C LEU A 244 -22.05 -3.15 -2.22
N GLN A 245 -23.02 -2.54 -1.54
CA GLN A 245 -24.35 -2.31 -2.09
C GLN A 245 -24.26 -1.48 -3.37
N MET A 246 -23.46 -0.41 -3.32
CA MET A 246 -23.24 0.59 -4.38
C MET A 246 -22.28 0.16 -5.50
N LYS A 247 -21.96 -1.14 -5.63
CA LYS A 247 -21.10 -1.72 -6.68
C LYS A 247 -21.41 -1.30 -8.12
N MET A 248 -22.67 -0.98 -8.44
CA MET A 248 -23.04 -0.48 -9.77
C MET A 248 -22.50 0.93 -10.04
N SER A 249 -22.33 1.73 -8.99
CA SER A 249 -21.76 3.07 -9.07
C SER A 249 -20.26 3.09 -8.92
N ASP A 250 -19.65 2.15 -8.19
CA ASP A 250 -18.20 2.03 -8.06
C ASP A 250 -17.81 0.58 -7.72
N PRO A 251 -17.47 -0.25 -8.73
CA PRO A 251 -17.11 -1.63 -8.50
C PRO A 251 -15.76 -1.80 -7.79
N TYR A 252 -14.86 -0.81 -7.91
CA TYR A 252 -13.55 -0.85 -7.29
C TYR A 252 -13.64 -0.57 -5.78
N ALA A 253 -14.43 0.42 -5.38
CA ALA A 253 -14.74 0.67 -3.97
C ALA A 253 -15.47 -0.52 -3.33
N ALA A 254 -16.48 -1.07 -4.03
CA ALA A 254 -17.20 -2.25 -3.58
C ALA A 254 -16.28 -3.48 -3.39
N THR A 255 -15.28 -3.64 -4.25
CA THR A 255 -14.27 -4.70 -4.14
C THR A 255 -13.46 -4.60 -2.84
N VAL A 256 -12.92 -3.41 -2.55
CA VAL A 256 -12.17 -3.14 -1.30
C VAL A 256 -13.06 -3.36 -0.08
N ALA A 257 -14.32 -2.91 -0.15
CA ALA A 257 -15.32 -3.13 0.89
C ALA A 257 -15.54 -4.61 1.19
N ALA A 258 -15.68 -5.43 0.14
CA ALA A 258 -15.90 -6.85 0.28
C ALA A 258 -14.68 -7.58 0.87
N TYR A 259 -13.45 -7.15 0.56
CA TYR A 259 -12.26 -7.65 1.23
C TYR A 259 -12.27 -7.36 2.73
N LEU A 260 -12.67 -6.15 3.14
CA LEU A 260 -12.81 -5.82 4.55
C LEU A 260 -13.85 -6.73 5.23
N LEU A 261 -15.03 -6.91 4.63
CA LEU A 261 -16.07 -7.77 5.19
C LEU A 261 -15.63 -9.24 5.32
N LEU A 262 -14.87 -9.76 4.35
CA LEU A 262 -14.26 -11.09 4.44
C LEU A 262 -13.28 -11.21 5.60
N ARG A 263 -12.41 -10.19 5.79
CA ARG A 263 -11.42 -10.15 6.87
C ARG A 263 -12.05 -10.03 8.25
N LEU A 264 -13.17 -9.31 8.36
CA LEU A 264 -13.96 -9.20 9.57
C LEU A 264 -14.88 -10.41 9.80
N GLU A 265 -14.89 -11.38 8.89
CA GLU A 265 -15.78 -12.56 8.89
C GLU A 265 -17.28 -12.18 8.95
N ARG A 266 -17.63 -10.99 8.44
CA ARG A 266 -19.00 -10.45 8.38
C ARG A 266 -19.72 -10.87 7.10
N TYR A 267 -19.82 -12.18 6.89
CA TYR A 267 -20.47 -12.76 5.72
C TYR A 267 -21.97 -12.44 5.64
N ASP A 268 -22.59 -12.15 6.79
CA ASP A 268 -23.97 -11.69 6.92
C ASP A 268 -24.20 -10.37 6.15
N LEU A 269 -23.27 -9.44 6.24
CA LEU A 269 -23.37 -8.11 5.60
C LEU A 269 -23.02 -8.11 4.11
N MET A 270 -22.48 -9.21 3.59
CA MET A 270 -22.07 -9.27 2.19
C MET A 270 -23.24 -9.59 1.24
N HIS A 271 -24.35 -10.17 1.73
CA HIS A 271 -25.51 -10.57 0.89
C HIS A 271 -25.13 -11.42 -0.34
N ASN A 272 -25.87 -11.33 -1.45
CA ASN A 272 -25.47 -11.91 -2.73
C ASN A 272 -24.66 -10.93 -3.61
N TRP A 273 -24.26 -9.78 -3.07
CA TRP A 273 -23.65 -8.70 -3.84
C TRP A 273 -22.27 -9.02 -4.43
N PRO A 274 -21.38 -9.80 -3.78
CA PRO A 274 -20.13 -10.19 -4.41
C PRO A 274 -20.33 -11.09 -5.63
N ARG A 275 -21.41 -11.89 -5.65
CA ARG A 275 -21.79 -12.64 -6.85
C ARG A 275 -22.15 -11.68 -7.98
N ASN A 276 -22.92 -10.64 -7.71
CA ASN A 276 -23.22 -9.61 -8.72
C ASN A 276 -21.95 -8.87 -9.16
N LEU A 277 -21.01 -8.60 -8.24
CA LEU A 277 -19.72 -8.01 -8.58
C LEU A 277 -18.95 -8.89 -9.57
N ALA A 278 -18.94 -10.20 -9.35
CA ALA A 278 -18.36 -11.17 -10.28
C ALA A 278 -19.10 -11.20 -11.64
N GLU A 279 -20.43 -11.18 -11.65
CA GLU A 279 -21.23 -11.34 -12.87
C GLU A 279 -21.32 -10.07 -13.72
N ARG A 280 -21.29 -8.88 -13.11
CA ARG A 280 -21.54 -7.60 -13.79
C ARG A 280 -20.28 -6.86 -14.24
N PHE A 281 -19.11 -7.22 -13.71
CA PHE A 281 -17.84 -6.56 -14.02
C PHE A 281 -16.80 -7.60 -14.48
N PRO A 282 -16.92 -8.11 -15.72
CA PRO A 282 -16.05 -9.15 -16.24
C PRO A 282 -14.57 -8.75 -16.34
N GLU A 283 -14.27 -7.46 -16.34
CA GLU A 283 -12.93 -6.88 -16.40
C GLU A 283 -12.18 -7.00 -15.06
N ILE A 284 -12.89 -7.32 -13.97
CA ILE A 284 -12.36 -7.38 -12.61
C ILE A 284 -12.41 -8.83 -12.11
N ALA A 285 -11.23 -9.44 -11.94
CA ALA A 285 -11.11 -10.81 -11.41
C ALA A 285 -11.51 -10.91 -9.94
N ASP A 286 -11.34 -9.82 -9.18
CA ASP A 286 -11.53 -9.74 -7.74
C ASP A 286 -12.93 -10.19 -7.30
N GLY A 287 -14.00 -9.81 -8.02
CA GLY A 287 -15.37 -10.21 -7.68
C GLY A 287 -15.56 -11.73 -7.66
N CYS A 288 -14.99 -12.43 -8.65
CA CYS A 288 -14.98 -13.89 -8.71
C CYS A 288 -14.23 -14.51 -7.52
N ILE A 289 -13.06 -13.98 -7.21
CA ILE A 289 -12.21 -14.45 -6.11
C ILE A 289 -12.92 -14.25 -4.76
N ILE A 290 -13.52 -13.08 -4.54
CA ILE A 290 -14.28 -12.75 -3.32
C ILE A 290 -15.47 -13.69 -3.15
N TRP A 291 -16.23 -13.98 -4.21
CA TRP A 291 -17.36 -14.89 -4.11
C TRP A 291 -16.92 -16.33 -3.83
N ALA A 292 -15.89 -16.83 -4.52
CA ALA A 292 -15.29 -18.13 -4.24
C ALA A 292 -14.79 -18.22 -2.79
N ALA A 293 -14.20 -17.13 -2.27
CA ALA A 293 -13.76 -17.01 -0.89
C ALA A 293 -14.93 -17.15 0.07
N ARG A 294 -15.99 -16.38 -0.15
CA ARG A 294 -17.19 -16.39 0.68
C ARG A 294 -17.76 -17.80 0.78
N CYS A 295 -17.94 -18.50 -0.36
CA CYS A 295 -18.45 -19.87 -0.36
C CYS A 295 -17.53 -20.83 0.42
N THR A 296 -16.21 -20.70 0.22
CA THR A 296 -15.22 -21.59 0.84
C THR A 296 -15.05 -21.33 2.35
N LEU A 297 -15.09 -20.06 2.78
CA LEU A 297 -14.78 -19.63 4.15
C LEU A 297 -16.01 -19.66 5.06
N ALA A 298 -17.19 -19.30 4.54
CA ALA A 298 -18.44 -19.36 5.31
C ALA A 298 -18.95 -20.79 5.57
N GLY A 299 -18.19 -21.82 5.16
CA GLY A 299 -18.57 -23.21 5.30
C GLY A 299 -19.77 -23.61 4.44
N SER A 300 -20.04 -22.88 3.34
CA SER A 300 -21.11 -23.26 2.43
C SER A 300 -20.76 -24.60 1.77
N ARG A 301 -21.77 -25.44 1.53
CA ARG A 301 -21.58 -26.75 0.90
C ARG A 301 -21.33 -26.67 -0.60
N ASP A 302 -21.34 -25.48 -1.19
CA ASP A 302 -21.25 -25.31 -2.64
C ASP A 302 -19.81 -25.15 -3.14
N ARG A 303 -19.04 -26.24 -2.98
CA ARG A 303 -17.67 -26.33 -3.48
C ARG A 303 -17.60 -26.20 -5.01
N ALA A 304 -18.62 -26.67 -5.72
CA ALA A 304 -18.68 -26.60 -7.18
C ALA A 304 -18.84 -25.16 -7.67
N GLU A 305 -19.74 -24.39 -7.04
CA GLU A 305 -19.88 -22.96 -7.34
C GLU A 305 -18.59 -22.19 -7.01
N ALA A 306 -17.98 -22.47 -5.85
CA ALA A 306 -16.71 -21.85 -5.48
C ALA A 306 -15.60 -22.13 -6.51
N GLN A 307 -15.48 -23.38 -6.98
CA GLN A 307 -14.53 -23.75 -8.02
C GLN A 307 -14.81 -23.00 -9.34
N ARG A 308 -16.07 -22.97 -9.78
CA ARG A 308 -16.46 -22.30 -11.03
C ARG A 308 -16.08 -20.82 -11.02
N TYR A 309 -16.33 -20.11 -9.93
CA TYR A 309 -15.92 -18.71 -9.85
C TYR A 309 -14.41 -18.55 -9.72
N LEU A 310 -13.71 -19.49 -9.10
CA LEU A 310 -12.25 -19.47 -9.06
C LEU A 310 -11.64 -19.60 -10.46
N GLU A 311 -12.17 -20.53 -11.27
CA GLU A 311 -11.83 -20.69 -12.69
C GLU A 311 -12.06 -19.41 -13.48
N MET A 312 -13.27 -18.83 -13.35
CA MET A 312 -13.59 -17.55 -13.99
C MET A 312 -12.66 -16.41 -13.55
N GLY A 313 -12.27 -16.37 -12.28
CA GLY A 313 -11.33 -15.38 -11.75
C GLY A 313 -9.95 -15.52 -12.37
N ILE A 314 -9.44 -16.76 -12.48
CA ILE A 314 -8.15 -17.06 -13.11
C ILE A 314 -8.17 -16.70 -14.60
N GLU A 315 -9.25 -17.01 -15.31
CA GLU A 315 -9.42 -16.68 -16.74
C GLU A 315 -9.42 -15.17 -17.00
N ARG A 316 -9.99 -14.38 -16.08
CA ARG A 316 -9.97 -12.90 -16.14
C ARG A 316 -8.59 -12.29 -15.84
N GLY A 317 -7.65 -13.10 -15.37
CA GLY A 317 -6.28 -12.70 -15.06
C GLY A 317 -6.11 -12.24 -13.61
N LEU A 318 -5.10 -11.40 -13.39
CA LEU A 318 -4.73 -11.01 -12.03
C LEU A 318 -5.73 -10.02 -11.42
N PRO A 319 -6.05 -10.16 -10.12
CA PRO A 319 -6.85 -9.19 -9.39
C PRO A 319 -6.18 -7.82 -9.41
N VAL A 320 -6.99 -6.77 -9.29
CA VAL A 320 -6.50 -5.39 -9.17
C VAL A 320 -5.81 -5.19 -7.83
N TYR A 321 -6.36 -5.76 -6.76
CA TYR A 321 -5.80 -5.61 -5.42
C TYR A 321 -4.92 -6.80 -5.05
N THR A 322 -3.77 -6.53 -4.42
CA THR A 322 -2.87 -7.58 -3.92
C THR A 322 -3.55 -8.49 -2.90
N GLU A 323 -4.50 -7.93 -2.14
CA GLU A 323 -5.36 -8.68 -1.23
C GLU A 323 -6.16 -9.77 -1.95
N GLY A 324 -6.62 -9.50 -3.19
CA GLY A 324 -7.24 -10.50 -4.05
C GLY A 324 -6.29 -11.63 -4.41
N LEU A 325 -5.02 -11.34 -4.65
CA LEU A 325 -4.00 -12.35 -4.97
C LEU A 325 -3.67 -13.20 -3.74
N HIS A 326 -3.55 -12.59 -2.56
CA HIS A 326 -3.43 -13.31 -1.29
C HIS A 326 -4.61 -14.26 -1.09
N LEU A 327 -5.83 -13.76 -1.28
CA LEU A 327 -7.04 -14.54 -1.09
C LEU A 327 -7.15 -15.69 -2.12
N LEU A 328 -6.85 -15.42 -3.39
CA LEU A 328 -6.79 -16.43 -4.45
C LEU A 328 -5.83 -17.57 -4.08
N THR A 329 -4.60 -17.23 -3.67
CA THR A 329 -3.61 -18.26 -3.29
C THR A 329 -4.05 -19.05 -2.05
N GLN A 330 -4.68 -18.40 -1.08
CA GLN A 330 -5.23 -19.04 0.11
C GLN A 330 -6.35 -20.03 -0.23
N ILE A 331 -7.29 -19.63 -1.09
CA ILE A 331 -8.42 -20.49 -1.49
C ILE A 331 -7.90 -21.66 -2.31
N LEU A 332 -7.03 -21.44 -3.29
CA LEU A 332 -6.49 -22.51 -4.13
C LEU A 332 -5.86 -23.62 -3.30
N ARG A 333 -5.14 -23.30 -2.22
CA ARG A 333 -4.58 -24.32 -1.31
C ARG A 333 -5.64 -25.26 -0.71
N ARG A 334 -6.90 -24.84 -0.60
CA ARG A 334 -8.02 -25.65 -0.10
C ARG A 334 -8.62 -26.58 -1.17
N PHE A 335 -8.27 -26.41 -2.44
CA PHE A 335 -8.80 -27.19 -3.56
C PHE A 335 -7.95 -28.41 -3.95
N GLY A 336 -6.98 -28.82 -3.12
CA GLY A 336 -6.20 -30.03 -3.34
C GLY A 336 -5.39 -29.98 -4.64
N ASP A 337 -5.46 -31.04 -5.45
CA ASP A 337 -4.65 -31.20 -6.66
C ASP A 337 -4.92 -30.13 -7.71
N TYR A 338 -6.20 -29.84 -7.97
CA TYR A 338 -6.60 -28.73 -8.83
C TYR A 338 -5.97 -27.41 -8.37
N GLY A 339 -6.06 -27.13 -7.07
CA GLY A 339 -5.47 -25.94 -6.47
C GLY A 339 -3.96 -25.83 -6.65
N ARG A 340 -3.23 -26.95 -6.45
CA ARG A 340 -1.77 -27.03 -6.64
C ARG A 340 -1.36 -26.76 -8.09
N GLU A 341 -2.11 -27.29 -9.04
CA GLU A 341 -1.88 -27.04 -10.46
C GLU A 341 -2.04 -25.55 -10.80
N GLN A 342 -3.15 -24.93 -10.40
CA GLN A 342 -3.39 -23.52 -10.67
C GLN A 342 -2.38 -22.60 -9.97
N LEU A 343 -1.95 -22.92 -8.74
CA LEU A 343 -0.88 -22.18 -8.05
C LEU A 343 0.45 -22.24 -8.80
N THR A 344 0.78 -23.39 -9.39
CA THR A 344 1.99 -23.55 -10.20
C THR A 344 1.93 -22.67 -11.44
N ARG A 345 0.80 -22.68 -12.16
CA ARG A 345 0.57 -21.83 -13.33
C ARG A 345 0.60 -20.34 -12.97
N LEU A 346 -0.04 -19.96 -11.86
CA LEU A 346 -0.04 -18.59 -11.35
C LEU A 346 1.39 -18.13 -11.05
N GLY A 347 2.19 -18.94 -10.37
CA GLY A 347 3.59 -18.62 -10.05
C GLY A 347 4.48 -18.44 -11.29
N GLN A 348 4.27 -19.23 -12.33
CA GLN A 348 4.98 -19.08 -13.61
C GLN A 348 4.63 -17.76 -14.33
N ASN A 349 3.38 -17.31 -14.21
CA ASN A 349 2.88 -16.11 -14.88
C ASN A 349 3.02 -14.82 -14.05
N THR A 350 3.41 -14.93 -12.77
CA THR A 350 3.54 -13.80 -11.83
C THR A 350 4.91 -13.75 -11.14
N PRO A 351 6.02 -13.72 -11.90
CA PRO A 351 7.33 -13.54 -11.27
C PRO A 351 7.38 -12.18 -10.56
N GLY A 352 7.96 -12.17 -9.36
CA GLY A 352 8.28 -10.93 -8.64
C GLY A 352 7.07 -10.14 -8.12
N VAL A 353 6.06 -10.80 -7.55
CA VAL A 353 4.96 -10.08 -6.88
C VAL A 353 5.49 -9.22 -5.73
N ILE A 354 5.09 -7.95 -5.70
CA ILE A 354 5.40 -7.00 -4.63
C ILE A 354 4.24 -7.01 -3.64
N TRP A 355 4.28 -7.95 -2.70
CA TRP A 355 3.22 -8.18 -1.71
C TRP A 355 2.97 -7.00 -0.76
N SER A 356 3.90 -6.05 -0.66
CA SER A 356 3.76 -4.83 0.13
C SER A 356 2.99 -3.72 -0.58
N SER A 357 2.51 -3.93 -1.82
CA SER A 357 1.70 -2.96 -2.56
C SER A 357 0.20 -3.19 -2.31
N PRO A 358 -0.64 -2.15 -2.19
CA PRO A 358 -2.10 -2.31 -2.09
C PRO A 358 -2.69 -2.93 -3.37
N PHE A 359 -2.08 -2.58 -4.50
CA PHE A 359 -2.50 -3.02 -5.81
C PHE A 359 -1.54 -4.07 -6.35
N THR A 360 -2.03 -5.01 -7.15
CA THR A 360 -1.20 -6.09 -7.69
C THR A 360 -0.07 -5.50 -8.51
N ALA A 361 1.14 -5.60 -7.96
CA ALA A 361 2.35 -5.08 -8.56
C ALA A 361 3.34 -6.22 -8.80
N LEU A 362 3.93 -6.26 -10.00
CA LEU A 362 4.89 -7.26 -10.43
C LEU A 362 6.21 -6.58 -10.80
N THR A 363 7.34 -7.24 -10.52
CA THR A 363 8.65 -6.84 -11.02
C THR A 363 9.24 -7.91 -11.94
N SER A 364 9.84 -7.48 -13.03
CA SER A 364 10.59 -8.33 -13.96
C SER A 364 11.88 -7.65 -14.43
N GLY A 365 12.76 -8.44 -15.06
CA GLY A 365 14.02 -7.94 -15.64
C GLY A 365 15.14 -7.76 -14.62
N TRP A 366 15.37 -8.75 -13.74
CA TRP A 366 16.51 -8.69 -12.82
C TRP A 366 17.85 -8.75 -13.58
N SER A 367 18.73 -7.79 -13.32
CA SER A 367 20.15 -7.81 -13.70
C SER A 367 21.00 -7.68 -12.43
N GLU A 368 21.97 -8.58 -12.24
CA GLU A 368 22.84 -8.60 -11.05
C GLU A 368 23.70 -7.33 -10.92
N ASP A 369 23.96 -6.62 -12.02
CA ASP A 369 24.80 -5.42 -12.06
C ASP A 369 24.04 -4.10 -11.82
N THR A 370 22.75 -4.17 -11.48
CA THR A 370 21.94 -2.95 -11.27
C THR A 370 21.83 -2.59 -9.80
N ALA A 371 22.15 -1.34 -9.46
CA ALA A 371 21.94 -0.82 -8.12
C ALA A 371 20.47 -1.03 -7.68
N PRO A 372 20.21 -1.29 -6.40
CA PRO A 372 18.90 -1.73 -5.95
C PRO A 372 17.87 -0.61 -6.11
N VAL A 373 16.79 -0.94 -6.83
CA VAL A 373 15.62 -0.08 -6.98
C VAL A 373 14.51 -0.66 -6.11
N SER A 374 14.04 0.13 -5.14
CA SER A 374 12.88 -0.22 -4.31
C SER A 374 11.64 0.48 -4.84
N LEU A 375 10.55 -0.27 -4.99
CA LEU A 375 9.24 0.28 -5.35
C LEU A 375 8.37 0.35 -4.08
N ASP A 376 7.81 1.51 -3.81
CA ASP A 376 6.86 1.76 -2.73
C ASP A 376 5.54 2.28 -3.31
N VAL A 377 4.52 1.43 -3.34
CA VAL A 377 3.18 1.76 -3.84
C VAL A 377 2.24 1.91 -2.66
N ALA A 378 1.50 3.01 -2.59
CA ALA A 378 0.55 3.26 -1.52
C ALA A 378 -0.63 4.11 -2.01
N TYR A 379 -1.71 4.12 -1.21
CA TYR A 379 -2.73 5.15 -1.35
C TYR A 379 -2.13 6.52 -1.00
N ALA A 380 -2.59 7.57 -1.68
CA ALA A 380 -2.33 8.94 -1.28
C ALA A 380 -3.08 9.20 0.01
N THR A 381 -2.40 9.60 1.07
CA THR A 381 -3.07 10.11 2.27
C THR A 381 -3.81 11.37 1.88
N ALA A 382 -5.13 11.44 2.15
CA ALA A 382 -5.87 12.69 2.07
C ALA A 382 -5.12 13.72 2.93
N LEU A 383 -4.58 14.75 2.27
CA LEU A 383 -3.88 15.86 2.90
C LEU A 383 -4.86 16.83 3.55
#